data_AF-A0A497LAA1-F1
#
_entry.id   AF-A0A497LAA1-F1
#
_cell.length_a   1.000
_cell.length_b   1.000
_cell.length_c   1.000
_cell.angle_alpha   90.00
_cell.angle_beta   90.00
_cell.angle_gamma   90.00
#
_symmetry.space_group_name_H-M   'P 1'
#
loop_
_entity.id
_entity.type
_entity.pdbx_description
1 polymer ?
#
loop_
_entity_poly.entity_id
_entity_poly.type
_entity_poly.pdbx_seq_one_letter_code
_entity_poly.pdbx_strand_id
1 'polypeptide(L)'
;EEARLSGPRLACWGDEEHEESKGADLAYERVRWLEDEATVLELGGLKVGGVGSRGSLDRPTWWQRTHVPGIRSIYRRRVKLIDELLARLRADVVVVMTHYAPTYRTLEGEKERIWPEMGCRTFEEVMERRGPHLWLHGHAHNARVLEARVADTLVVNVSLPARRAIYVADLGELAKRKRAPRGLEAFLS
;
A
#
# COMPACT_ATOMS: atom_id res chain seq x y z
N GLU A 1 -9.91 -5.54 -28.08
CA GLU A 1 -10.13 -6.87 -27.47
C GLU A 1 -9.65 -6.78 -26.02
N GLU A 2 -10.57 -6.60 -25.08
CA GLU A 2 -10.21 -6.57 -23.65
C GLU A 2 -9.85 -7.99 -23.24
N ALA A 3 -8.56 -8.24 -23.03
CA ALA A 3 -8.12 -9.44 -22.32
C ALA A 3 -8.84 -9.45 -20.97
N ARG A 4 -9.85 -10.30 -20.82
CA ARG A 4 -10.58 -10.47 -19.56
C ARG A 4 -9.56 -10.96 -18.53
N LEU A 5 -9.07 -10.05 -17.70
CA LEU A 5 -8.26 -10.39 -16.53
C LEU A 5 -9.13 -11.31 -15.64
N SER A 6 -8.81 -12.60 -15.67
CA SER A 6 -9.47 -13.63 -14.86
C SER A 6 -8.70 -13.78 -13.55
N GLY A 7 -9.33 -13.45 -12.43
CA GLY A 7 -8.73 -13.63 -11.10
C GLY A 7 -9.42 -12.80 -10.02
N PRO A 8 -9.05 -13.01 -8.74
CA PRO A 8 -9.50 -12.15 -7.65
C PRO A 8 -9.06 -10.71 -7.88
N ARG A 9 -9.94 -9.76 -7.57
CA ARG A 9 -9.60 -8.33 -7.58
C ARG A 9 -9.69 -7.81 -6.16
N LEU A 10 -8.60 -7.21 -5.70
CA LEU A 10 -8.51 -6.51 -4.43
C LEU A 10 -8.39 -5.02 -4.71
N ALA A 11 -9.06 -4.19 -3.91
CA ALA A 11 -8.98 -2.74 -4.00
C ALA A 11 -8.92 -2.12 -2.60
N CYS A 12 -8.39 -0.90 -2.50
CA CYS A 12 -8.43 -0.10 -1.28
C CYS A 12 -8.91 1.32 -1.61
N TRP A 13 -9.57 1.96 -0.65
CA TRP A 13 -10.18 3.27 -0.88
C TRP A 13 -9.15 4.40 -1.04
N GLY A 14 -9.42 5.32 -1.96
CA GLY A 14 -8.76 6.60 -2.16
C GLY A 14 -9.35 7.74 -1.31
N ASP A 15 -8.86 8.97 -1.54
CA ASP A 15 -9.30 10.18 -0.82
C ASP A 15 -10.59 10.81 -1.38
N GLU A 16 -10.91 10.56 -2.66
CA GLU A 16 -12.09 11.12 -3.34
C GLU A 16 -13.35 10.27 -3.19
N GLU A 17 -13.25 9.08 -2.60
CA GLU A 17 -14.38 8.18 -2.37
C GLU A 17 -15.08 8.54 -1.06
N HIS A 18 -16.15 9.33 -1.20
CA HIS A 18 -17.05 9.74 -0.12
C HIS A 18 -17.95 8.56 0.33
N GLU A 19 -18.34 8.53 1.61
CA GLU A 19 -19.19 7.46 2.18
C GLU A 19 -20.50 7.24 1.40
N GLU A 20 -21.00 8.27 0.71
CA GLU A 20 -22.22 8.25 -0.10
C GLU A 20 -22.06 7.48 -1.42
N SER A 21 -20.84 7.36 -1.99
CA SER A 21 -20.58 6.60 -3.22
C SER A 21 -20.20 5.14 -2.96
N LYS A 22 -19.76 4.81 -1.74
CA LYS A 22 -19.35 3.44 -1.36
C LYS A 22 -20.45 2.40 -1.61
N GLY A 23 -21.72 2.77 -1.50
CA GLY A 23 -22.85 1.84 -1.69
C GLY A 23 -22.98 1.26 -3.11
N ALA A 24 -22.62 2.02 -4.14
CA ALA A 24 -22.65 1.55 -5.53
C ALA A 24 -21.41 0.71 -5.88
N ASP A 25 -20.25 1.04 -5.30
CA ASP A 25 -18.98 0.36 -5.52
C ASP A 25 -18.89 -1.00 -4.78
N LEU A 26 -19.60 -1.13 -3.65
CA LEU A 26 -19.77 -2.41 -2.94
C LEU A 26 -20.70 -3.38 -3.68
N ALA A 27 -21.58 -2.88 -4.57
CA ALA A 27 -22.44 -3.71 -5.40
C ALA A 27 -21.69 -4.39 -6.56
N TYR A 28 -20.44 -3.97 -6.83
CA TYR A 28 -19.53 -4.72 -7.71
C TYR A 28 -19.01 -5.97 -6.95
N GLU A 29 -19.81 -7.05 -6.93
CA GLU A 29 -19.49 -8.37 -6.34
C GLU A 29 -18.15 -8.99 -6.79
N ARG A 30 -17.56 -8.37 -7.81
CA ARG A 30 -16.40 -8.78 -8.56
C ARG A 30 -15.08 -8.24 -7.98
N VAL A 31 -15.12 -7.33 -7.01
CA VAL A 31 -13.96 -6.71 -6.33
C VAL A 31 -14.13 -6.83 -4.81
N ARG A 32 -13.07 -7.26 -4.12
CA ARG A 32 -12.99 -7.22 -2.66
C ARG A 32 -12.29 -5.94 -2.21
N TRP A 33 -13.04 -5.08 -1.55
CA TRP A 33 -12.51 -3.87 -0.92
C TRP A 33 -11.84 -4.21 0.42
N LEU A 34 -10.64 -3.68 0.65
CA LEU A 34 -9.87 -3.81 1.88
C LEU A 34 -9.71 -2.43 2.51
N GLU A 35 -10.27 -2.25 3.70
CA GLU A 35 -10.25 -0.98 4.44
C GLU A 35 -9.58 -1.16 5.79
N ASP A 36 -8.26 -0.99 5.81
CA ASP A 36 -7.42 -1.31 6.97
C ASP A 36 -7.52 -2.81 7.35
N GLU A 37 -7.54 -3.67 6.32
CA GLU A 37 -7.76 -5.11 6.41
C GLU A 37 -6.67 -5.92 5.72
N ALA A 38 -6.59 -7.20 6.07
CA ALA A 38 -5.72 -8.17 5.43
C ALA A 38 -6.49 -9.40 4.93
N THR A 39 -5.97 -10.03 3.88
CA THR A 39 -6.48 -11.28 3.33
C THR A 39 -5.32 -12.16 2.86
N VAL A 40 -5.57 -13.46 2.73
CA VAL A 40 -4.66 -14.41 2.10
C VAL A 40 -5.43 -15.13 1.01
N LEU A 41 -4.84 -15.19 -0.19
CA LEU A 41 -5.36 -15.89 -1.35
C LEU A 41 -4.40 -17.02 -1.71
N GLU A 42 -4.91 -18.17 -2.12
CA GLU A 42 -4.07 -19.24 -2.70
C GLU A 42 -4.11 -19.12 -4.22
N LEU A 43 -2.98 -18.76 -4.83
CA LEU A 43 -2.85 -18.49 -6.26
C LEU A 43 -1.61 -19.22 -6.80
N GLY A 44 -1.81 -20.14 -7.75
CA GLY A 44 -0.69 -20.86 -8.38
C GLY A 44 0.18 -21.64 -7.40
N GLY A 45 -0.41 -22.16 -6.30
CA GLY A 45 0.31 -22.86 -5.24
C GLY A 45 1.03 -21.97 -4.22
N LEU A 46 0.92 -20.64 -4.35
CA LEU A 46 1.45 -19.67 -3.38
C LEU A 46 0.34 -19.10 -2.50
N LYS A 47 0.64 -18.90 -1.23
CA LYS A 47 -0.15 -18.06 -0.32
C LYS A 47 0.24 -16.60 -0.54
N VAL A 48 -0.65 -15.85 -1.15
CA VAL A 48 -0.50 -14.41 -1.44
C VAL A 48 -1.24 -13.62 -0.37
N GLY A 49 -0.48 -12.96 0.51
CA GLY A 49 -1.00 -12.04 1.50
C GLY A 49 -1.24 -10.65 0.91
N GLY A 50 -2.45 -10.12 1.06
CA GLY A 50 -2.82 -8.77 0.68
C GLY A 50 -3.19 -7.94 1.90
N VAL A 51 -2.68 -6.72 2.02
CA VAL A 51 -3.14 -5.72 3.00
C VAL A 51 -3.59 -4.48 2.25
N GLY A 52 -4.79 -3.98 2.54
CA GLY A 52 -5.33 -2.79 1.89
C GLY A 52 -5.76 -1.73 2.90
N SER A 53 -5.49 -0.48 2.56
CA SER A 53 -5.78 0.67 3.42
C SER A 53 -5.80 1.96 2.59
N ARG A 54 -6.47 3.02 3.07
CA ARG A 54 -6.28 4.36 2.50
C ARG A 54 -4.84 4.87 2.71
N GLY A 55 -4.17 4.39 3.75
CA GLY A 55 -2.88 4.90 4.19
C GLY A 55 -3.01 6.11 5.12
N SER A 56 -1.87 6.72 5.41
CA SER A 56 -1.73 7.83 6.36
C SER A 56 -0.94 8.96 5.75
N LEU A 57 -1.08 10.15 6.32
CA LEU A 57 -0.30 11.34 5.99
C LEU A 57 0.48 11.81 7.23
N ASP A 58 1.73 12.25 7.04
CA ASP A 58 2.51 12.88 8.12
C ASP A 58 1.89 14.21 8.56
N ARG A 59 1.27 14.93 7.63
CA ARG A 59 0.49 16.15 7.85
C ARG A 59 -0.86 16.00 7.14
N PRO A 60 -1.99 15.97 7.87
CA PRO A 60 -3.29 15.99 7.22
C PRO A 60 -3.48 17.28 6.43
N THR A 61 -4.23 17.21 5.33
CA THR A 61 -4.56 18.38 4.51
C THR A 61 -5.31 19.43 5.34
N TRP A 62 -5.39 20.66 4.83
CA TRP A 62 -6.17 21.69 5.52
C TRP A 62 -7.62 21.27 5.74
N TRP A 63 -8.27 20.70 4.71
CA TRP A 63 -9.65 20.22 4.79
C TRP A 63 -9.83 19.12 5.83
N GLN A 64 -8.93 18.12 5.85
CA GLN A 64 -9.00 17.03 6.83
C GLN A 64 -8.82 17.53 8.26
N ARG A 65 -7.95 18.53 8.48
CA ARG A 65 -7.77 19.14 9.81
C ARG A 65 -9.01 19.87 10.29
N THR A 66 -9.82 20.43 9.40
CA THR A 66 -11.01 21.20 9.73
C THR A 66 -12.28 20.35 9.80
N HIS A 67 -12.36 19.27 9.02
CA HIS A 67 -13.60 18.49 8.85
C HIS A 67 -13.53 17.06 9.40
N VAL A 68 -12.35 16.53 9.72
CA VAL A 68 -12.21 15.16 10.24
C VAL A 68 -11.70 15.18 11.68
N PRO A 69 -12.61 15.04 12.68
CA PRO A 69 -12.24 15.02 14.09
C PRO A 69 -11.19 13.94 14.39
N GLY A 70 -10.08 14.35 15.01
CA GLY A 70 -9.04 13.42 15.44
C GLY A 70 -8.23 12.78 14.31
N ILE A 71 -8.22 13.36 13.10
CA ILE A 71 -7.51 12.80 11.92
C ILE A 71 -6.06 12.36 12.20
N ARG A 72 -5.30 13.16 12.96
CA ARG A 72 -3.91 12.80 13.30
C ARG A 72 -3.83 11.49 14.10
N SER A 73 -4.79 11.28 15.01
CA SER A 73 -4.87 10.04 15.80
C SER A 73 -5.32 8.86 14.94
N ILE A 74 -6.20 9.08 13.95
CA ILE A 74 -6.59 8.07 12.96
C ILE A 74 -5.36 7.59 12.19
N TYR A 75 -4.56 8.51 11.63
CA TYR A 75 -3.35 8.16 10.90
C TYR A 75 -2.32 7.40 11.74
N ARG A 76 -2.08 7.83 12.98
CA ARG A 76 -1.18 7.10 13.89
C ARG A 76 -1.69 5.70 14.21
N ARG A 77 -3.00 5.53 14.44
CA ARG A 77 -3.60 4.21 14.69
C ARG A 77 -3.50 3.31 13.47
N ARG A 78 -3.72 3.83 12.27
CA ARG A 78 -3.62 3.08 11.02
C ARG A 78 -2.22 2.53 10.78
N VAL A 79 -1.17 3.32 11.04
CA VAL A 79 0.21 2.84 10.95
C VAL A 79 0.43 1.64 11.88
N LYS A 80 -0.04 1.73 13.13
CA LYS A 80 0.04 0.61 14.09
C LYS A 80 -0.78 -0.60 13.64
N LEU A 81 -1.99 -0.38 13.15
CA LEU A 81 -2.86 -1.46 12.67
C LEU A 81 -2.24 -2.22 11.50
N ILE A 82 -1.69 -1.52 10.51
CA ILE A 82 -1.01 -2.17 9.38
C ILE A 82 0.23 -2.94 9.85
N ASP A 83 1.00 -2.39 10.80
CA ASP A 83 2.12 -3.11 11.42
C ASP A 83 1.67 -4.42 12.10
N GLU A 84 0.56 -4.40 12.84
CA GLU A 84 -0.03 -5.57 13.49
C GLU A 84 -0.60 -6.59 12.49
N LEU A 85 -1.29 -6.13 11.44
CA LEU A 85 -1.82 -6.99 10.38
C LEU A 85 -0.67 -7.76 9.71
N LEU A 86 0.39 -7.04 9.33
CA LEU A 86 1.58 -7.64 8.73
C LEU A 86 2.29 -8.61 9.70
N ALA A 87 2.29 -8.34 11.00
CA ALA A 87 2.89 -9.23 12.01
C ALA A 87 2.15 -10.59 12.10
N ARG A 88 0.83 -10.58 11.95
CA ARG A 88 -0.03 -11.77 12.06
C ARG A 88 -0.17 -12.52 10.73
N LEU A 89 0.10 -11.86 9.60
CA LEU A 89 -0.02 -12.44 8.27
C LEU A 89 0.98 -13.58 8.08
N ARG A 90 0.52 -14.68 7.48
CA ARG A 90 1.34 -15.84 7.12
C ARG A 90 1.09 -16.15 5.64
N ALA A 91 2.07 -15.81 4.82
CA ALA A 91 2.00 -15.89 3.37
C ALA A 91 3.41 -15.98 2.78
N ASP A 92 3.53 -16.61 1.60
CA ASP A 92 4.80 -16.75 0.88
C ASP A 92 5.24 -15.42 0.26
N VAL A 93 4.26 -14.63 -0.22
CA VAL A 93 4.45 -13.28 -0.74
C VAL A 93 3.42 -12.34 -0.11
N VAL A 94 3.84 -11.12 0.18
CA VAL A 94 3.01 -10.11 0.86
C VAL A 94 3.03 -8.82 0.07
N VAL A 95 1.85 -8.37 -0.31
CA VAL A 95 1.61 -7.13 -1.05
C VAL A 95 0.76 -6.20 -0.19
N VAL A 96 1.23 -4.96 -0.03
CA VAL A 96 0.46 -3.89 0.62
C VAL A 96 -0.01 -2.92 -0.46
N MET A 97 -1.25 -2.46 -0.35
CA MET A 97 -1.80 -1.40 -1.19
C MET A 97 -2.31 -0.26 -0.31
N THR A 98 -1.80 0.93 -0.56
CA THR A 98 -2.29 2.17 0.05
C THR A 98 -2.65 3.20 -0.98
N HIS A 99 -3.59 4.10 -0.71
CA HIS A 99 -3.79 5.24 -1.61
C HIS A 99 -2.61 6.21 -1.52
N TYR A 100 -2.28 6.67 -0.31
CA TYR A 100 -1.17 7.59 -0.08
C TYR A 100 0.19 6.91 -0.12
N ALA A 101 1.24 7.69 -0.41
CA ALA A 101 2.60 7.18 -0.50
C ALA A 101 3.14 6.75 0.88
N PRO A 102 3.77 5.57 1.00
CA PRO A 102 4.31 5.09 2.27
C PRO A 102 5.76 5.54 2.52
N THR A 103 6.31 6.35 1.61
CA THR A 103 7.65 6.93 1.66
C THR A 103 7.67 8.19 0.80
N TYR A 104 8.59 9.11 1.08
CA TYR A 104 8.80 10.28 0.21
C TYR A 104 9.69 9.97 -1.00
N ARG A 105 10.37 8.81 -1.02
CA ARG A 105 11.28 8.44 -2.11
C ARG A 105 10.59 8.35 -3.47
N THR A 106 9.28 8.10 -3.50
CA THR A 106 8.44 8.03 -4.72
C THR A 106 7.62 9.29 -4.97
N LEU A 107 7.90 10.38 -4.25
CA LEU A 107 7.22 11.68 -4.41
C LEU A 107 8.06 12.70 -5.21
N GLU A 108 9.29 12.34 -5.61
CA GLU A 108 10.11 13.20 -6.44
C GLU A 108 9.36 13.55 -7.74
N GLY A 109 9.22 14.84 -8.03
CA GLY A 109 8.38 15.37 -9.12
C GLY A 109 7.15 16.13 -8.60
N GLU A 110 6.66 15.79 -7.41
CA GLU A 110 5.68 16.60 -6.69
C GLU A 110 6.32 17.81 -6.01
N LYS A 111 5.51 18.79 -5.62
CA LYS A 111 5.98 19.96 -4.86
C LYS A 111 6.44 19.51 -3.45
N GLU A 112 7.72 19.61 -3.15
CA GLU A 112 8.30 19.13 -1.89
C GLU A 112 7.57 19.63 -0.63
N ARG A 113 7.13 20.90 -0.64
CA ARG A 113 6.37 21.51 0.49
C ARG A 113 5.07 20.78 0.87
N ILE A 114 4.51 19.96 -0.03
CA ILE A 114 3.29 19.18 0.22
C ILE A 114 3.56 17.69 0.43
N TRP A 115 4.80 17.20 0.37
CA TRP A 115 5.08 15.77 0.60
C TRP A 115 4.49 15.22 1.91
N PRO A 116 4.50 15.97 3.04
CA PRO A 116 3.83 15.51 4.25
C PRO A 116 2.31 15.34 4.13
N GLU A 117 1.68 16.00 3.17
CA GLU A 117 0.26 15.89 2.82
C GLU A 117 -0.01 14.85 1.72
N MET A 118 1.02 14.16 1.22
CA MET A 118 0.90 13.13 0.17
C MET A 118 1.31 11.73 0.64
N GLY A 119 2.04 11.63 1.76
CA GLY A 119 2.50 10.36 2.27
C GLY A 119 2.88 10.37 3.75
N CYS A 120 3.27 9.19 4.24
CA CYS A 120 3.68 8.97 5.62
C CYS A 120 4.97 8.15 5.70
N ARG A 121 6.06 8.77 6.16
CA ARG A 121 7.37 8.10 6.25
C ARG A 121 7.46 7.08 7.38
N THR A 122 6.57 7.12 8.37
CA THR A 122 6.55 6.12 9.45
C THR A 122 6.32 4.69 8.94
N PHE A 123 5.74 4.53 7.74
CA PHE A 123 5.66 3.22 7.10
C PHE A 123 7.01 2.65 6.67
N GLU A 124 8.07 3.47 6.51
CA GLU A 124 9.42 2.95 6.25
C GLU A 124 9.88 2.04 7.39
N GLU A 125 9.62 2.43 8.64
CA GLU A 125 9.94 1.60 9.82
C GLU A 125 9.09 0.30 9.86
N VAL A 126 7.84 0.36 9.38
CA VAL A 126 6.99 -0.84 9.23
C VAL A 126 7.59 -1.78 8.19
N MET A 127 8.08 -1.26 7.06
CA MET A 127 8.73 -2.07 6.03
C MET A 127 10.02 -2.71 6.52
N GLU A 128 10.83 -1.98 7.29
CA GLU A 128 12.03 -2.49 7.94
C GLU A 128 11.71 -3.65 8.88
N ARG A 129 10.71 -3.49 9.77
CA ARG A 129 10.32 -4.54 10.72
C ARG A 129 9.63 -5.73 10.08
N ARG A 130 8.65 -5.49 9.19
CA ARG A 130 7.70 -6.50 8.72
C ARG A 130 8.02 -7.07 7.35
N GLY A 131 8.63 -6.28 6.49
CA GLY A 131 9.08 -6.74 5.19
C GLY A 131 7.99 -7.28 4.29
N PRO A 132 6.94 -6.50 3.96
CA PRO A 132 6.17 -6.83 2.78
C PRO A 132 7.09 -6.86 1.55
N HIS A 133 6.78 -7.70 0.57
CA HIS A 133 7.60 -7.83 -0.64
C HIS A 133 7.41 -6.63 -1.56
N LEU A 134 6.16 -6.17 -1.65
CA LEU A 134 5.72 -5.11 -2.53
C LEU A 134 4.76 -4.17 -1.79
N TRP A 135 4.93 -2.87 -1.98
CA TRP A 135 4.02 -1.85 -1.49
C TRP A 135 3.59 -0.95 -2.65
N LEU A 136 2.33 -1.06 -3.04
CA LEU A 136 1.72 -0.27 -4.11
C LEU A 136 1.10 0.98 -3.52
N HIS A 137 1.29 2.12 -4.20
CA HIS A 137 0.52 3.32 -3.87
C HIS A 137 0.11 4.14 -5.09
N GLY A 138 -0.92 4.97 -4.92
CA GLY A 138 -1.37 5.93 -5.92
C GLY A 138 -1.03 7.36 -5.52
N HIS A 139 -1.95 8.28 -5.85
CA HIS A 139 -2.03 9.68 -5.41
C HIS A 139 -0.90 10.63 -5.87
N ALA A 140 0.32 10.14 -6.08
CA ALA A 140 1.43 10.94 -6.58
C ALA A 140 1.38 10.99 -8.13
N HIS A 141 0.64 11.96 -8.67
CA HIS A 141 0.32 12.09 -10.09
C HIS A 141 1.44 12.69 -10.94
N ASN A 142 2.31 13.49 -10.34
CA ASN A 142 3.44 14.16 -11.00
C ASN A 142 4.78 13.51 -10.64
N ALA A 143 4.77 12.38 -9.94
CA ALA A 143 5.98 11.67 -9.56
C ALA A 143 6.77 11.23 -10.80
N ARG A 144 8.07 11.44 -10.76
CA ARG A 144 9.06 11.00 -11.75
C ARG A 144 9.77 9.73 -11.28
N VAL A 145 9.95 9.58 -9.98
CA VAL A 145 10.44 8.34 -9.37
C VAL A 145 9.25 7.44 -9.08
N LEU A 146 9.05 6.44 -9.95
CA LEU A 146 7.90 5.54 -9.86
C LEU A 146 8.16 4.33 -8.96
N GLU A 147 9.41 4.05 -8.62
CA GLU A 147 9.81 2.88 -7.84
C GLU A 147 10.95 3.25 -6.90
N ALA A 148 10.89 2.77 -5.67
CA ALA A 148 11.96 2.95 -4.69
C ALA A 148 12.07 1.71 -3.80
N ARG A 149 13.28 1.48 -3.27
CA ARG A 149 13.49 0.46 -2.24
C ARG A 149 13.54 1.09 -0.86
N VAL A 150 12.83 0.46 0.07
CA VAL A 150 12.91 0.73 1.50
C VAL A 150 13.15 -0.61 2.18
N ALA A 151 14.35 -0.81 2.72
CA ALA A 151 14.87 -2.14 3.05
C ALA A 151 14.66 -3.11 1.87
N ASP A 152 14.11 -4.31 2.10
CA ASP A 152 13.82 -5.24 1.01
C ASP A 152 12.51 -4.97 0.26
N THR A 153 11.64 -4.10 0.80
CA THR A 153 10.34 -3.79 0.21
C THR A 153 10.52 -2.95 -1.05
N LEU A 154 9.93 -3.41 -2.15
CA LEU A 154 9.79 -2.60 -3.36
C LEU A 154 8.54 -1.73 -3.21
N VAL A 155 8.70 -0.42 -3.19
CA VAL A 155 7.60 0.54 -3.21
C VAL A 155 7.37 0.98 -4.65
N VAL A 156 6.13 0.93 -5.12
CA VAL A 156 5.77 1.26 -6.51
C VAL A 156 4.61 2.23 -6.52
N ASN A 157 4.82 3.36 -7.19
CA ASN A 157 3.76 4.26 -7.57
C ASN A 157 3.03 3.72 -8.81
N VAL A 158 1.76 3.36 -8.62
CA VAL A 158 0.84 2.84 -9.66
C VAL A 158 -0.19 3.89 -10.10
N SER A 159 0.00 5.15 -9.70
CA SER A 159 -0.76 6.30 -10.20
C SER A 159 -0.75 6.34 -11.74
N LEU A 160 -1.91 6.19 -12.38
CA LEU A 160 -2.04 6.24 -13.83
C LEU A 160 -1.51 7.54 -14.46
N PRO A 161 -1.78 8.74 -13.91
CA PRO A 161 -1.22 9.98 -14.43
C PRO A 161 0.32 9.99 -14.51
N ALA A 162 0.99 9.45 -13.49
CA ALA A 162 2.44 9.39 -13.42
C ALA A 162 3.02 8.26 -14.28
N ARG A 163 2.48 7.04 -14.12
CA ARG A 163 3.03 5.81 -14.73
C ARG A 163 2.61 5.62 -16.18
N ARG A 164 1.43 6.11 -16.58
CA ARG A 164 0.85 5.98 -17.93
C ARG A 164 0.73 4.54 -18.44
N ALA A 165 0.76 3.56 -17.54
CA ALA A 165 0.73 2.14 -17.83
C ALA A 165 0.27 1.35 -16.60
N ILE A 166 -0.19 0.11 -16.84
CA ILE A 166 -0.47 -0.86 -15.77
C ILE A 166 0.87 -1.41 -15.26
N TYR A 167 1.04 -1.48 -13.94
CA TYR A 167 2.15 -2.18 -13.32
C TYR A 167 1.85 -3.67 -13.21
N VAL A 168 2.77 -4.51 -13.66
CA VAL A 168 2.67 -5.96 -13.62
C VAL A 168 3.90 -6.50 -12.89
N ALA A 169 3.67 -7.42 -11.94
CA ALA A 169 4.73 -8.09 -11.20
C ALA A 169 4.49 -9.59 -11.16
N ASP A 170 5.57 -10.36 -11.24
CA ASP A 170 5.55 -11.81 -11.03
C ASP A 170 5.67 -12.11 -9.54
N LEU A 171 4.59 -12.67 -8.96
CA LEU A 171 4.54 -13.00 -7.54
C LEU A 171 5.44 -14.19 -7.16
N GLY A 172 5.68 -15.12 -8.09
CA GLY A 172 6.59 -16.25 -7.89
C GLY A 172 8.04 -15.81 -7.79
N GLU A 173 8.45 -14.86 -8.63
CA GLU A 173 9.78 -14.26 -8.54
C GLU A 173 9.96 -13.39 -7.30
N LEU A 174 8.91 -12.66 -6.89
CA LEU A 174 8.94 -11.93 -5.62
C LEU A 174 9.10 -12.86 -4.41
N ALA A 175 8.43 -14.02 -4.41
CA ALA A 175 8.51 -15.01 -3.32
C ALA A 175 9.90 -15.66 -3.22
N LYS A 176 10.59 -15.90 -4.34
CA LYS A 176 11.91 -16.55 -4.37
C LYS A 176 13.08 -15.60 -4.06
N ARG A 177 12.84 -14.28 -4.10
CA ARG A 177 13.90 -13.29 -4.00
C ARG A 177 14.59 -13.40 -2.64
N LYS A 178 15.94 -13.46 -2.62
CA LYS A 178 16.72 -13.40 -1.37
C LYS A 178 16.39 -12.12 -0.61
N ARG A 179 16.19 -12.23 0.70
CA ARG A 179 15.81 -11.13 1.60
C ARG A 179 16.73 -11.12 2.80
N ALA A 180 16.91 -9.95 3.41
CA ALA A 180 17.67 -9.87 4.64
C ALA A 180 16.97 -10.70 5.74
N PRO A 181 17.73 -11.42 6.58
CA PRO A 181 17.16 -12.11 7.73
C PRO A 181 16.50 -11.10 8.67
N ARG A 182 15.41 -11.50 9.34
CA ARG A 182 14.61 -10.61 10.19
C ARG A 182 14.28 -11.29 11.52
N GLY A 183 14.12 -10.48 12.56
CA GLY A 183 13.81 -10.99 13.89
C GLY A 183 14.91 -11.94 14.37
N LEU A 184 14.53 -13.13 14.85
CA LEU A 184 15.47 -14.11 15.38
C LEU A 184 16.52 -14.55 14.35
N GLU A 185 16.17 -14.63 13.06
CA GLU A 185 17.12 -15.01 12.01
C GLU A 185 18.28 -14.03 11.90
N ALA A 186 18.04 -12.74 12.12
CA ALA A 186 19.09 -11.71 12.06
C ALA A 186 20.06 -11.79 13.26
N PHE A 187 19.64 -12.39 14.37
CA PHE A 187 20.50 -12.65 15.52
C PHE A 187 21.33 -13.94 15.36
N LEU A 188 20.93 -14.82 14.44
CA LEU A 188 21.57 -16.12 14.21
C LEU A 188 22.50 -16.15 12.97
N SER A 189 22.46 -15.10 12.15
CA SER A 189 23.28 -14.92 10.94
C SER A 189 24.55 -14.12 11.21
#